data_AF-G5JNT9-F1
#
_entry.id   AF-G5JNT9-F1
#
_cell.length_a   1.000
_cell.length_b   1.000
_cell.length_c   1.000
_cell.angle_alpha   90.00
_cell.angle_beta   90.00
_cell.angle_gamma   90.00
#
_symmetry.space_group_name_H-M   'P 1'
#
loop_
_entity.id
_entity.type
_entity.pdbx_description
1 polymer ?
#
loop_
_entity_poly.entity_id
_entity_poly.type
_entity_poly.pdbx_seq_one_letter_code
_entity_poly.pdbx_strand_id
1 'polypeptide(L)'
;MSLKYKKYNYCSIEENVEKNRYIIFWTRGKEHYSYSITAELAGKLANSSKDELEVMFYAEKGRWPKEGELDHYNETNVITHKGNGFLVYEEDGHYEMRWQTGSHDSREAVYPITKELMDKAFQSDQDAYDVKTYLTTGLWPSHDQDAIDRSFIRQYPEVLLRNPEASRSLFSEDEFERLLKKAHEASDTDTEN
;
A
#
# COMPACT_ATOMS: atom_id res chain seq x y z
N MET A 1 15.79 26.56 13.90
CA MET A 1 14.63 25.67 13.72
C MET A 1 15.03 24.22 13.99
N SER A 2 15.07 23.84 15.27
CA SER A 2 15.18 22.43 15.68
C SER A 2 13.77 21.86 15.88
N LEU A 3 13.28 21.12 14.88
CA LEU A 3 12.13 20.22 15.05
C LEU A 3 12.62 19.00 15.84
N LYS A 4 11.93 18.65 16.93
CA LYS A 4 12.28 17.49 17.75
C LYS A 4 11.14 16.48 17.71
N TYR A 5 11.50 15.23 17.48
CA TYR A 5 10.58 14.09 17.56
C TYR A 5 10.89 13.31 18.83
N LYS A 6 9.87 13.06 19.66
CA LYS A 6 9.99 12.16 20.82
C LYS A 6 8.92 11.10 20.75
N LYS A 7 9.30 9.86 21.10
CA LYS A 7 8.42 8.71 21.17
C LYS A 7 8.25 8.29 22.62
N TYR A 8 7.01 8.05 23.02
CA TYR A 8 6.64 7.52 24.32
C TYR A 8 5.99 6.13 24.14
N ASN A 9 5.37 5.60 25.20
CA ASN A 9 4.78 4.27 25.17
C ASN A 9 3.54 4.20 24.28
N TYR A 10 2.64 5.18 24.41
CA TYR A 10 1.34 5.17 23.73
C TYR A 10 1.22 6.24 22.64
N CYS A 11 2.10 7.23 22.63
CA CYS A 11 2.05 8.34 21.69
C CYS A 11 3.44 8.80 21.27
N SER A 12 3.47 9.66 20.26
CA SER A 12 4.64 10.43 19.88
C SER A 12 4.29 11.92 19.81
N ILE A 13 5.30 12.75 19.91
CA ILE A 13 5.16 14.20 19.80
C ILE A 13 6.19 14.78 18.85
N GLU A 14 5.74 15.73 18.04
CA GLU A 14 6.55 16.64 17.26
C GLU A 14 6.56 18.01 17.94
N GLU A 15 7.75 18.49 18.32
CA GLU A 15 7.93 19.74 19.05
C GLU A 15 8.75 20.73 18.22
N ASN A 16 8.23 21.94 18.05
CA ASN A 16 8.96 23.11 17.59
C ASN A 16 8.93 24.16 18.70
N VAL A 17 9.92 24.08 19.60
CA VAL A 17 10.02 24.92 20.80
C VAL A 17 10.15 26.40 20.44
N GLU A 18 10.91 26.73 19.39
CA GLU A 18 11.09 28.12 18.91
C GLU A 18 9.76 28.77 18.50
N LYS A 19 8.86 27.97 17.92
CA LYS A 19 7.53 28.43 17.46
C LYS A 19 6.41 28.11 18.46
N ASN A 20 6.74 27.60 19.64
CA ASN A 20 5.77 27.14 20.64
C ASN A 20 4.68 26.20 20.06
N ARG A 21 5.08 25.29 19.14
CA ARG A 21 4.16 24.35 18.47
C ARG A 21 4.46 22.92 18.91
N TYR A 22 3.44 22.23 19.39
CA TYR A 22 3.52 20.86 19.90
C TYR A 22 2.38 20.05 19.29
N ILE A 23 2.70 18.97 18.58
CA ILE A 23 1.70 18.10 17.96
C ILE A 23 1.88 16.70 18.52
N ILE A 24 0.88 16.23 19.26
CA ILE A 24 0.82 14.84 19.73
C ILE A 24 0.09 14.00 18.69
N PHE A 25 0.55 12.78 18.46
CA PHE A 25 -0.12 11.84 17.58
C PHE A 25 0.08 10.39 18.02
N TRP A 26 -0.90 9.56 17.70
CA TRP A 26 -0.91 8.13 17.98
C TRP A 26 -1.84 7.40 17.03
N THR A 27 -1.83 6.07 17.10
CA THR A 27 -2.75 5.19 16.38
C THR A 27 -3.57 4.39 17.37
N ARG A 28 -4.88 4.29 17.14
CA ARG A 28 -5.77 3.36 17.85
C ARG A 28 -6.55 2.57 16.81
N GLY A 29 -6.23 1.29 16.69
CA GLY A 29 -6.71 0.43 15.61
C GLY A 29 -6.27 0.95 14.23
N LYS A 30 -7.23 1.21 13.35
CA LYS A 30 -7.01 1.75 11.99
C LYS A 30 -6.88 3.28 11.97
N GLU A 31 -7.22 3.95 13.07
CA GLU A 31 -7.36 5.39 13.13
C GLU A 31 -6.06 6.08 13.56
N HIS A 32 -5.74 7.18 12.89
CA HIS A 32 -4.61 8.06 13.19
C HIS A 32 -5.10 9.34 13.84
N TYR A 33 -4.64 9.61 15.07
CA TYR A 33 -5.00 10.80 15.83
C TYR A 33 -3.83 11.77 15.82
N SER A 34 -4.12 13.06 15.61
CA SER A 34 -3.14 14.13 15.64
C SER A 34 -3.77 15.41 16.15
N TYR A 35 -3.21 15.97 17.22
CA TYR A 35 -3.75 17.15 17.88
C TYR A 35 -2.65 18.14 18.24
N SER A 36 -2.95 19.43 18.11
CA SER A 36 -2.09 20.47 18.68
C SER A 36 -2.33 20.56 20.18
N ILE A 37 -1.27 20.56 20.97
CA ILE A 37 -1.32 20.66 22.44
C ILE A 37 -0.45 21.82 22.95
N THR A 38 -0.62 22.18 24.22
CA THR A 38 0.21 23.21 24.87
C THR A 38 1.55 22.63 25.34
N ALA A 39 2.53 23.50 25.57
CA ALA A 39 3.82 23.10 26.14
C ALA A 39 3.68 22.43 27.52
N GLU A 40 2.69 22.85 28.32
CA GLU A 40 2.39 22.26 29.63
C GLU A 40 1.94 20.80 29.49
N LEU A 41 1.01 20.51 28.57
CA LEU A 41 0.57 19.14 28.29
C LEU A 41 1.71 18.28 27.75
N ALA A 42 2.57 18.84 26.88
CA ALA A 42 3.75 18.15 26.38
C ALA A 42 4.72 17.75 27.51
N GLY A 43 4.88 18.62 28.51
CA GLY A 43 5.73 18.35 29.68
C GLY A 43 5.26 17.17 30.52
N LYS A 44 3.95 16.92 30.59
CA LYS A 44 3.38 15.82 31.38
C LYS A 44 3.69 14.43 30.80
N LEU A 45 3.91 14.32 29.49
CA LEU A 45 4.17 13.04 28.80
C LEU A 45 5.42 12.31 29.31
N ALA A 46 6.40 13.03 29.86
CA ALA A 46 7.65 12.45 30.36
C ALA A 46 7.53 11.82 31.76
N ASN A 47 6.38 11.96 32.42
CA ASN A 47 6.25 11.59 33.83
C ASN A 47 5.87 10.11 34.01
N SER A 48 4.83 9.64 33.33
CA SER A 48 4.36 8.26 33.44
C SER A 48 3.49 7.86 32.25
N SER A 49 3.34 6.55 32.03
CA SER A 49 2.43 6.02 31.00
C SER A 49 0.95 6.37 31.26
N LYS A 50 0.57 6.62 32.52
CA LYS A 50 -0.78 7.12 32.86
C LYS A 50 -0.96 8.56 32.40
N ASP A 51 0.03 9.42 32.65
CA ASP A 51 0.00 10.82 32.19
C ASP A 51 -0.06 10.90 30.66
N GLU A 52 0.61 9.99 29.95
CA GLU A 52 0.47 9.86 28.50
C GLU A 52 -1.00 9.67 28.07
N LEU A 53 -1.68 8.69 28.66
CA LEU A 53 -3.08 8.39 28.35
C LEU A 53 -4.02 9.54 28.74
N GLU A 54 -3.79 10.20 29.87
CA GLU A 54 -4.57 11.38 30.29
C GLU A 54 -4.42 12.55 29.31
N VAL A 55 -3.20 12.81 28.83
CA VAL A 55 -2.95 13.86 27.83
C VAL A 55 -3.58 13.51 26.49
N MET A 56 -3.47 12.25 26.04
CA MET A 56 -4.15 11.77 24.83
C MET A 56 -5.67 11.94 24.95
N PHE A 57 -6.25 11.54 26.08
CA PHE A 57 -7.68 11.70 26.35
C PHE A 57 -8.10 13.17 26.35
N TYR A 58 -7.31 14.05 27.00
CA TYR A 58 -7.57 15.48 27.01
C TYR A 58 -7.52 16.08 25.61
N ALA A 59 -6.53 15.70 24.80
CA ALA A 59 -6.40 16.18 23.43
C ALA A 59 -7.60 15.76 22.56
N GLU A 60 -8.08 14.53 22.72
CA GLU A 60 -9.24 14.01 21.98
C GLU A 60 -10.58 14.58 22.48
N LYS A 61 -10.78 14.68 23.79
CA LYS A 61 -12.08 15.00 24.42
C LYS A 61 -12.22 16.43 24.93
N GLY A 62 -11.12 17.19 25.03
CA GLY A 62 -11.10 18.55 25.57
C GLY A 62 -11.31 18.65 27.08
N ARG A 63 -11.16 17.55 27.83
CA ARG A 63 -11.28 17.50 29.30
C ARG A 63 -10.45 16.36 29.88
N TRP A 64 -10.14 16.43 31.17
CA TRP A 64 -9.49 15.33 31.89
C TRP A 64 -10.44 14.13 32.05
N PRO A 65 -9.92 12.90 32.08
CA PRO A 65 -10.71 11.69 32.30
C PRO A 65 -11.21 11.62 33.74
N LYS A 66 -12.36 11.00 33.93
CA LYS A 66 -12.90 10.57 35.22
C LYS A 66 -12.41 9.16 35.56
N GLU A 67 -12.64 8.74 36.79
CA GLU A 67 -12.32 7.39 37.26
C GLU A 67 -12.95 6.34 36.32
N GLY A 68 -12.13 5.37 35.89
CA GLY A 68 -12.50 4.29 34.98
C GLY A 68 -12.52 4.67 33.48
N GLU A 69 -12.47 5.95 33.09
CA GLU A 69 -12.54 6.32 31.66
C GLU A 69 -11.25 6.03 30.88
N LEU A 70 -10.13 5.84 31.58
CA LEU A 70 -8.89 5.40 30.96
C LEU A 70 -8.84 3.88 30.77
N ASP A 71 -9.71 3.13 31.44
CA ASP A 71 -9.77 1.69 31.31
C ASP A 71 -10.22 1.39 29.88
N HIS A 72 -9.43 0.60 29.15
CA HIS A 72 -9.66 0.27 27.75
C HIS A 72 -9.66 1.46 26.75
N TYR A 73 -9.34 2.70 27.18
CA TYR A 73 -9.39 3.90 26.33
C TYR A 73 -8.59 3.78 25.02
N ASN A 74 -7.41 3.17 25.11
CA ASN A 74 -6.50 3.02 23.99
C ASN A 74 -6.37 1.55 23.53
N GLU A 75 -7.27 0.69 23.99
CA GLU A 75 -7.31 -0.70 23.56
C GLU A 75 -8.02 -0.85 22.22
N THR A 76 -7.61 -1.85 21.46
CA THR A 76 -8.15 -2.19 20.14
C THR A 76 -8.00 -3.68 19.92
N ASN A 77 -9.03 -4.31 19.37
CA ASN A 77 -8.98 -5.69 18.87
C ASN A 77 -8.37 -5.77 17.46
N VAL A 78 -8.16 -4.63 16.79
CA VAL A 78 -7.50 -4.57 15.48
C VAL A 78 -6.04 -4.99 15.58
N ILE A 79 -5.67 -6.03 14.84
CA ILE A 79 -4.30 -6.47 14.61
C ILE A 79 -3.83 -5.89 13.27
N THR A 80 -2.63 -5.30 13.23
CA THR A 80 -2.05 -4.73 11.99
C THR A 80 -0.90 -5.60 11.50
N HIS A 81 -1.07 -6.16 10.31
CA HIS A 81 -0.06 -6.92 9.59
C HIS A 81 0.64 -6.02 8.58
N LYS A 82 1.98 -5.98 8.58
CA LYS A 82 2.77 -5.06 7.74
C LYS A 82 3.44 -5.80 6.60
N GLY A 83 3.01 -5.52 5.37
CA GLY A 83 3.64 -6.01 4.15
C GLY A 83 4.53 -4.95 3.50
N ASN A 84 5.25 -5.34 2.44
CA ASN A 84 6.05 -4.40 1.67
C ASN A 84 5.15 -3.48 0.83
N GLY A 85 4.99 -2.23 1.28
CA GLY A 85 4.13 -1.25 0.61
C GLY A 85 2.63 -1.54 0.73
N PHE A 86 2.20 -2.24 1.78
CA PHE A 86 0.78 -2.37 2.15
C PHE A 86 0.61 -2.74 3.64
N LEU A 87 -0.59 -2.54 4.16
CA LEU A 87 -1.02 -2.98 5.48
C LEU A 87 -2.24 -3.89 5.34
N VAL A 88 -2.41 -4.84 6.25
CA VAL A 88 -3.68 -5.55 6.45
C VAL A 88 -4.13 -5.38 7.89
N TYR A 89 -5.35 -4.88 8.07
CA TYR A 89 -6.00 -4.82 9.37
C TYR A 89 -6.92 -6.02 9.54
N GLU A 90 -6.76 -6.73 10.65
CA GLU A 90 -7.62 -7.83 11.08
C GLU A 90 -8.42 -7.40 12.30
N GLU A 91 -9.75 -7.49 12.23
CA GLU A 91 -10.67 -7.09 13.28
C GLU A 91 -11.82 -8.09 13.32
N ASP A 92 -11.93 -8.86 14.41
CA ASP A 92 -12.96 -9.89 14.60
C ASP A 92 -13.10 -10.89 13.42
N GLY A 93 -11.97 -11.25 12.80
CA GLY A 93 -11.93 -12.17 11.65
C GLY A 93 -12.26 -11.53 10.29
N HIS A 94 -12.47 -10.21 10.25
CA HIS A 94 -12.56 -9.44 9.02
C HIS A 94 -11.21 -8.83 8.67
N TYR A 95 -10.86 -8.85 7.39
CA TYR A 95 -9.57 -8.40 6.90
C TYR A 95 -9.74 -7.26 5.90
N GLU A 96 -8.91 -6.23 6.02
CA GLU A 96 -8.91 -5.07 5.13
C GLU A 96 -7.48 -4.74 4.72
N MET A 97 -7.20 -4.75 3.41
CA MET A 97 -5.90 -4.40 2.85
C MET A 97 -5.87 -2.93 2.44
N ARG A 98 -4.79 -2.23 2.82
CA ARG A 98 -4.57 -0.83 2.47
C ARG A 98 -3.22 -0.59 1.83
N TRP A 99 -3.17 0.27 0.83
CA TRP A 99 -1.91 0.76 0.25
C TRP A 99 -2.07 2.15 -0.35
N GLN A 100 -0.96 2.87 -0.49
CA GLN A 100 -0.95 4.19 -1.12
C GLN A 100 -0.96 4.07 -2.65
N THR A 101 -1.81 4.85 -3.31
CA THR A 101 -1.86 4.96 -4.77
C THR A 101 -1.39 6.36 -5.21
N GLY A 102 -0.28 6.42 -5.95
CA GLY A 102 0.25 7.66 -6.55
C GLY A 102 1.14 8.53 -5.65
N SER A 103 1.64 9.64 -6.21
CA SER A 103 2.77 10.42 -5.67
C SER A 103 2.50 11.90 -5.36
N HIS A 104 1.28 12.44 -5.54
CA HIS A 104 1.00 13.87 -5.23
C HIS A 104 -0.31 14.13 -4.46
N ASP A 105 -1.36 13.33 -4.66
CA ASP A 105 -2.59 13.35 -3.84
C ASP A 105 -2.89 11.92 -3.38
N SER A 106 -2.08 11.43 -2.45
CA SER A 106 -2.02 10.03 -2.01
C SER A 106 -3.40 9.48 -1.63
N ARG A 107 -4.09 8.84 -2.58
CA ARG A 107 -5.33 8.13 -2.32
C ARG A 107 -4.95 6.78 -1.74
N GLU A 108 -5.41 6.52 -0.53
CA GLU A 108 -5.30 5.19 0.05
C GLU A 108 -6.33 4.28 -0.63
N ALA A 109 -5.85 3.21 -1.26
CA ALA A 109 -6.68 2.12 -1.70
C ALA A 109 -7.03 1.27 -0.48
N VAL A 110 -8.32 1.00 -0.28
CA VAL A 110 -8.85 0.23 0.84
C VAL A 110 -9.78 -0.84 0.29
N TYR A 111 -9.48 -2.10 0.54
CA TYR A 111 -10.28 -3.23 0.07
C TYR A 111 -10.53 -4.23 1.19
N PRO A 112 -11.79 -4.69 1.40
CA PRO A 112 -12.03 -5.88 2.19
C PRO A 112 -11.44 -7.10 1.47
N ILE A 113 -10.78 -7.97 2.22
CA ILE A 113 -10.16 -9.19 1.68
C ILE A 113 -10.53 -10.41 2.51
N THR A 114 -10.35 -11.59 1.93
CA THR A 114 -10.41 -12.85 2.68
C THR A 114 -9.06 -13.13 3.33
N LYS A 115 -9.05 -14.02 4.33
CA LYS A 115 -7.80 -14.53 4.91
C LYS A 115 -6.90 -15.18 3.85
N GLU A 116 -7.47 -15.88 2.88
CA GLU A 116 -6.71 -16.49 1.78
C GLU A 116 -5.96 -15.45 0.93
N LEU A 117 -6.61 -14.34 0.59
CA LEU A 117 -5.96 -13.25 -0.14
C LEU A 117 -4.87 -12.56 0.70
N MET A 118 -5.09 -12.44 2.01
CA MET A 118 -4.07 -11.96 2.94
C MET A 118 -2.86 -12.91 2.92
N ASP A 119 -3.09 -14.20 3.19
CA ASP A 119 -2.04 -15.21 3.26
C ASP A 119 -1.24 -15.24 1.95
N LYS A 120 -1.91 -15.16 0.79
CA LYS A 120 -1.26 -15.04 -0.51
C LYS A 120 -0.40 -13.77 -0.61
N ALA A 121 -0.95 -12.59 -0.28
CA ALA A 121 -0.22 -11.33 -0.36
C ALA A 121 1.04 -11.30 0.53
N PHE A 122 1.08 -12.10 1.62
CA PHE A 122 2.24 -12.20 2.50
C PHE A 122 3.26 -13.28 2.06
N GLN A 123 3.01 -14.05 0.99
CA GLN A 123 3.96 -15.05 0.49
C GLN A 123 5.17 -14.42 -0.21
N SER A 124 4.94 -13.41 -1.05
CA SER A 124 6.00 -12.71 -1.77
C SER A 124 5.56 -11.32 -2.24
N ASP A 125 6.52 -10.48 -2.64
CA ASP A 125 6.22 -9.18 -3.27
C ASP A 125 5.44 -9.34 -4.58
N GLN A 126 5.67 -10.42 -5.33
CA GLN A 126 4.92 -10.72 -6.55
C GLN A 126 3.48 -11.10 -6.24
N ASP A 127 3.26 -11.96 -5.24
CA ASP A 127 1.91 -12.32 -4.80
C ASP A 127 1.15 -11.11 -4.26
N ALA A 128 1.83 -10.21 -3.55
CA ALA A 128 1.24 -8.93 -3.11
C ALA A 128 0.82 -8.06 -4.29
N TYR A 129 1.64 -7.98 -5.34
CA TYR A 129 1.30 -7.27 -6.58
C TYR A 129 0.10 -7.90 -7.28
N ASP A 130 0.05 -9.22 -7.34
CA ASP A 130 -1.05 -9.96 -7.97
C ASP A 130 -2.37 -9.74 -7.24
N VAL A 131 -2.36 -9.83 -5.92
CA VAL A 131 -3.54 -9.55 -5.08
C VAL A 131 -3.99 -8.11 -5.26
N LYS A 132 -3.09 -7.13 -5.25
CA LYS A 132 -3.43 -5.71 -5.50
C LYS A 132 -4.05 -5.52 -6.89
N THR A 133 -3.51 -6.20 -7.90
CA THR A 133 -4.04 -6.17 -9.28
C THR A 133 -5.44 -6.78 -9.34
N TYR A 134 -5.64 -7.95 -8.73
CA TYR A 134 -6.93 -8.61 -8.64
C TYR A 134 -7.97 -7.76 -7.92
N LEU A 135 -7.62 -7.13 -6.78
CA LEU A 135 -8.54 -6.26 -6.05
C LEU A 135 -8.93 -5.01 -6.84
N THR A 136 -7.99 -4.45 -7.61
CA THR A 136 -8.22 -3.23 -8.38
C THR A 136 -9.00 -3.49 -9.68
N THR A 137 -8.77 -4.63 -10.33
CA THR A 137 -9.28 -4.91 -11.68
C THR A 137 -10.33 -6.01 -11.73
N GLY A 138 -10.44 -6.83 -10.68
CA GLY A 138 -11.22 -8.08 -10.67
C GLY A 138 -10.54 -9.24 -11.42
N LEU A 139 -9.32 -9.07 -11.92
CA LEU A 139 -8.61 -10.05 -12.75
C LEU A 139 -7.23 -10.37 -12.16
N TRP A 140 -6.89 -11.65 -12.10
CA TRP A 140 -5.52 -12.07 -11.79
C TRP A 140 -4.59 -11.69 -12.95
N PRO A 141 -3.41 -11.14 -12.68
CA PRO A 141 -2.43 -10.93 -13.73
C PRO A 141 -2.04 -12.29 -14.35
N SER A 142 -1.99 -12.32 -15.67
CA SER A 142 -1.47 -13.47 -16.39
C SER A 142 0.05 -13.44 -16.34
N HIS A 143 0.64 -14.47 -15.76
CA HIS A 143 2.10 -14.68 -15.76
C HIS A 143 2.57 -15.52 -16.94
N ASP A 144 1.67 -15.93 -17.83
CA ASP A 144 2.04 -16.57 -19.10
C ASP A 144 2.50 -15.48 -20.09
N GLN A 145 3.73 -15.02 -19.89
CA GLN A 145 4.38 -14.03 -20.76
C GLN A 145 4.40 -14.54 -22.21
N ASP A 146 4.62 -15.84 -22.40
CA ASP A 146 4.60 -16.45 -23.73
C ASP A 146 3.21 -16.32 -24.37
N ALA A 147 2.10 -16.46 -23.63
CA ALA A 147 0.76 -16.24 -24.18
C ALA A 147 0.51 -14.77 -24.55
N ILE A 148 1.00 -13.84 -23.74
CA ILE A 148 0.91 -12.41 -24.00
C ILE A 148 1.72 -12.07 -25.27
N ASP A 149 2.96 -12.54 -25.33
CA ASP A 149 3.87 -12.32 -26.47
C ASP A 149 3.34 -12.97 -27.74
N ARG A 150 2.81 -14.20 -27.65
CA ARG A 150 2.11 -14.86 -28.77
C ARG A 150 0.95 -14.02 -29.29
N SER A 151 0.11 -13.49 -28.40
CA SER A 151 -1.03 -12.66 -28.78
C SER A 151 -0.59 -11.34 -29.43
N PHE A 152 0.41 -10.67 -28.85
CA PHE A 152 0.96 -9.42 -29.35
C PHE A 152 1.58 -9.59 -30.74
N ILE A 153 2.42 -10.61 -30.94
CA ILE A 153 3.06 -10.90 -32.22
C ILE A 153 2.03 -11.31 -33.29
N ARG A 154 0.95 -12.02 -32.93
CA ARG A 154 -0.13 -12.32 -33.88
C ARG A 154 -0.84 -11.07 -34.38
N GLN A 155 -0.96 -10.06 -33.52
CA GLN A 155 -1.57 -8.77 -33.85
C GLN A 155 -0.62 -7.86 -34.63
N TYR A 156 0.68 -7.93 -34.33
CA TYR A 156 1.76 -7.12 -34.91
C TYR A 156 2.94 -7.99 -35.41
N PRO A 157 2.77 -8.73 -36.52
CA PRO A 157 3.79 -9.67 -36.98
C PRO A 157 5.13 -9.03 -37.32
N GLU A 158 5.15 -7.75 -37.71
CA GLU A 158 6.36 -6.97 -38.04
C GLU A 158 7.40 -6.93 -36.91
N VAL A 159 6.96 -7.13 -35.66
CA VAL A 159 7.85 -7.22 -34.49
C VAL A 159 8.82 -8.40 -34.61
N LEU A 160 8.44 -9.48 -35.32
CA LEU A 160 9.30 -10.63 -35.58
C LEU A 160 10.57 -10.27 -36.34
N LEU A 161 10.53 -9.25 -37.21
CA LEU A 161 11.69 -8.85 -38.01
C LEU A 161 12.82 -8.26 -37.17
N ARG A 162 12.51 -7.76 -35.97
CA ARG A 162 13.50 -7.15 -35.06
C ARG A 162 14.35 -8.20 -34.35
N ASN A 163 13.76 -9.34 -33.99
CA ASN A 163 14.47 -10.46 -33.35
C ASN A 163 13.74 -11.80 -33.59
N PRO A 164 13.91 -12.40 -34.78
CA PRO A 164 13.16 -13.60 -35.17
C PRO A 164 13.55 -14.85 -34.38
N GLU A 165 14.83 -14.99 -33.99
CA GLU A 165 15.30 -16.17 -33.26
C GLU A 165 14.70 -16.26 -31.85
N ALA A 166 14.59 -15.14 -31.14
CA ALA A 166 13.99 -15.11 -29.80
C ALA A 166 12.49 -15.45 -29.80
N SER A 167 11.80 -15.22 -30.92
CA SER A 167 10.36 -15.45 -31.03
C SER A 167 10.00 -16.83 -31.56
N ARG A 168 10.97 -17.56 -32.16
CA ARG A 168 10.71 -18.87 -32.80
C ARG A 168 10.24 -19.92 -31.81
N SER A 169 10.76 -19.92 -30.58
CA SER A 169 10.36 -20.85 -29.53
C SER A 169 8.93 -20.64 -29.01
N LEU A 170 8.30 -19.50 -29.33
CA LEU A 170 6.94 -19.17 -28.89
C LEU A 170 5.85 -19.81 -29.76
N PHE A 171 6.20 -20.32 -30.95
CA PHE A 171 5.23 -20.81 -31.93
C PHE A 171 5.61 -22.18 -32.47
N SER A 172 4.63 -22.89 -33.05
CA SER A 172 4.95 -24.00 -33.95
C SER A 172 5.67 -23.48 -35.19
N GLU A 173 6.49 -24.33 -35.81
CA GLU A 173 7.26 -23.97 -37.02
C GLU A 173 6.34 -23.40 -38.12
N ASP A 174 5.22 -24.08 -38.40
CA ASP A 174 4.23 -23.65 -39.40
C ASP A 174 3.59 -22.28 -39.06
N GLU A 175 3.28 -22.05 -37.78
CA GLU A 175 2.71 -20.77 -37.34
C GLU A 175 3.74 -19.64 -37.44
N PHE A 176 5.00 -19.92 -37.09
CA PHE A 176 6.09 -18.97 -37.17
C PHE A 176 6.35 -18.53 -38.62
N GLU A 177 6.45 -19.48 -39.56
CA GLU A 177 6.65 -19.17 -40.99
C GLU A 177 5.52 -18.31 -41.55
N ARG A 178 4.26 -18.62 -41.16
CA ARG A 178 3.10 -17.83 -41.57
C ARG A 178 3.15 -16.40 -41.05
N LEU A 179 3.55 -16.21 -39.79
CA LEU A 179 3.68 -14.88 -39.19
C LEU A 179 4.86 -14.09 -39.79
N LEU A 180 5.99 -14.75 -40.05
CA LEU A 180 7.15 -14.13 -40.68
C LEU A 180 6.84 -13.63 -42.10
N LYS A 181 6.08 -14.41 -42.88
CA LYS A 181 5.60 -13.96 -44.20
C LYS A 181 4.74 -12.70 -44.10
N LYS A 182 3.77 -12.69 -43.17
CA LYS A 182 2.93 -11.50 -42.92
C LYS A 182 3.74 -10.28 -42.49
N ALA A 183 4.80 -10.50 -41.70
CA ALA A 183 5.68 -9.45 -41.23
C ALA A 183 6.39 -8.73 -42.39
N HIS A 184 6.91 -9.50 -43.36
CA HIS A 184 7.53 -8.95 -44.57
C HIS A 184 6.51 -8.23 -45.48
N GLU A 185 5.33 -8.82 -45.66
CA GLU A 185 4.25 -8.19 -46.44
C GLU A 185 3.84 -6.84 -45.83
N ALA A 186 3.74 -6.76 -44.50
CA ALA A 186 3.41 -5.52 -43.80
C ALA A 186 4.53 -4.46 -43.90
N SER A 187 5.80 -4.86 -43.83
CA SER A 187 6.94 -3.93 -43.94
C SER A 187 7.10 -3.34 -45.34
N ASP A 188 6.75 -4.09 -46.38
CA ASP A 188 6.86 -3.62 -47.76
C ASP A 188 5.79 -2.56 -48.07
N THR A 189 4.58 -2.68 -47.50
CA THR A 189 3.49 -1.68 -47.65
C THR A 189 3.78 -0.32 -47.02
N ASP A 190 4.62 -0.23 -45.98
CA ASP A 190 5.00 1.05 -45.36
C ASP A 190 6.04 1.82 -46.17
N THR A 191 6.64 1.19 -47.19
CA THR A 191 7.67 1.81 -48.04
C THR A 191 7.10 2.41 -49.33
N GLU A 192 5.82 2.15 -49.63
CA GLU A 192 5.13 2.60 -50.86
C GLU A 192 4.12 3.75 -50.65
N ASN A 193 4.03 4.35 -49.45
CA ASN A 193 3.19 5.53 -49.14
C ASN A 193 3.98 6.80 -48.87
#